data_AF-A0A422ZSS9-F1
#
_entry.id   AF-A0A422ZSS9-F1
#
_cell.length_a   1.000
_cell.length_b   1.000
_cell.length_c   1.000
_cell.angle_alpha   90.00
_cell.angle_beta   90.00
_cell.angle_gamma   90.00
#
_symmetry.space_group_name_H-M   'P 1'
#
loop_
_entity.id
_entity.type
_entity.pdbx_description
1 polymer ?
#
loop_
_entity_poly.entity_id
_entity_poly.type
_entity_poly.pdbx_seq_one_letter_code
_entity_poly.pdbx_strand_id
1 'polypeptide(L)' 'VVPVSMSTIDRMEKNGEFPKRFWITDKRCAWNSEEIERWLDERQQNGTTEFAGKKPPLEQRVFRRVGNAA' A
#
# COMPACT_ATOMS: atom_id res chain seq x y z
N VAL A 1 7.67 -1.79 -3.38
CA VAL A 1 6.56 -0.83 -3.60
C VAL A 1 5.71 -0.82 -2.34
N VAL A 2 5.48 0.34 -1.74
CA VAL A 2 4.73 0.47 -0.48
C VAL A 2 3.23 0.50 -0.80
N PRO A 3 2.39 -0.35 -0.20
CA PRO A 3 0.96 -0.46 -0.54
C PRO A 3 0.10 0.62 0.13
N VAL A 4 0.59 1.87 0.21
CA VAL A 4 -0.16 3.02 0.74
C VAL A 4 -0.11 4.22 -0.21
N SER A 5 -1.09 5.11 -0.14
CA SER A 5 -1.10 6.33 -0.95
C SER A 5 -0.01 7.31 -0.50
N MET A 6 0.51 8.12 -1.42
CA MET A 6 1.50 9.16 -1.10
C MET A 6 1.01 10.14 -0.01
N SER A 7 -0.27 10.51 -0.04
CA SER A 7 -0.87 11.37 1.00
C SER A 7 -0.91 10.72 2.38
N THR A 8 -1.03 9.39 2.43
CA THR A 8 -0.94 8.63 3.69
C THR A 8 0.50 8.58 4.17
N ILE A 9 1.45 8.39 3.27
CA ILE A 9 2.88 8.44 3.56
C ILE A 9 3.25 9.80 4.18
N ASP A 10 2.84 10.92 3.57
CA ASP A 10 3.14 12.26 4.13
C ASP A 10 2.57 12.46 5.54
N ARG A 11 1.38 11.91 5.83
CA ARG A 11 0.79 11.94 7.18
C ARG A 11 1.56 11.07 8.17
N MET A 12 2.00 9.89 7.75
CA MET A 12 2.77 8.99 8.61
C MET A 12 4.19 9.50 8.85
N GLU A 13 4.83 10.11 7.85
CA GLU A 13 6.10 10.83 8.01
C GLU A 13 5.95 11.96 9.05
N LYS A 14 4.84 12.72 8.99
CA LYS A 14 4.56 13.76 9.99
C LYS A 14 4.34 13.20 11.41
N ASN A 15 3.72 12.03 11.51
CA ASN A 15 3.50 11.34 12.78
C ASN A 15 4.75 10.58 13.29
N GLY A 16 5.82 10.47 12.49
CA GLY A 16 7.02 9.70 12.82
C GLY A 16 6.83 8.19 12.72
N GLU A 17 5.73 7.72 12.13
CA GLU A 17 5.39 6.30 11.97
C GLU A 17 5.92 5.73 10.64
N PHE A 18 6.59 6.53 9.82
CA PHE A 18 7.15 6.11 8.54
C PHE A 18 8.62 6.54 8.40
N PRO A 19 9.47 5.71 7.75
CA PRO A 19 10.87 6.05 7.49
C PRO A 19 11.05 7.40 6.79
N LYS A 20 12.11 8.12 7.15
CA LYS A 20 12.36 9.47 6.60
C LYS A 20 12.86 9.36 5.16
N ARG A 21 12.19 10.05 4.22
CA ARG A 21 12.67 10.15 2.83
C ARG A 21 13.98 10.91 2.70
N PHE A 22 14.80 10.49 1.74
CA PHE A 22 15.94 11.28 1.24
C PHE A 22 15.81 11.51 -0.27
N TRP A 23 16.40 12.59 -0.75
CA TRP A 23 16.34 12.98 -2.14
C TRP A 23 17.59 12.51 -2.86
N ILE A 24 17.44 11.63 -3.85
CA ILE A 24 18.53 11.23 -4.74
C ILE A 24 18.74 12.33 -5.79
N THR A 25 17.63 12.93 -6.26
CA THR A 25 17.61 14.07 -7.18
C THR A 25 16.41 14.96 -6.84
N ASP A 26 16.35 16.16 -7.43
CA ASP A 26 15.26 17.14 -7.25
C ASP A 26 13.84 16.57 -7.43
N LYS A 27 13.69 15.50 -8.24
CA LYS A 27 12.39 14.84 -8.50
C LYS A 27 12.29 13.41 -7.98
N ARG A 28 13.37 12.81 -7.48
CA ARG A 28 13.36 11.43 -6.97
C ARG A 28 13.69 11.41 -5.49
N CYS A 29 12.66 11.13 -4.70
CA CYS A 29 12.81 10.69 -3.33
C CYS A 29 12.95 9.16 -3.27
N ALA A 30 13.73 8.69 -2.31
CA ALA A 30 13.90 7.28 -1.99
C ALA A 30 13.89 7.08 -0.48
N TRP A 31 13.77 5.82 -0.08
CA TRP A 31 13.80 5.37 1.31
C TRP A 31 14.84 4.27 1.44
N ASN A 32 15.33 4.07 2.66
CA ASN A 32 16.20 2.94 2.95
C ASN A 32 15.38 1.64 2.96
N SER A 33 15.87 0.59 2.29
CA SER A 33 15.20 -0.71 2.22
C SER A 33 15.03 -1.32 3.62
N GLU A 34 16.09 -1.27 4.43
CA GLU A 34 16.10 -1.87 5.77
C GLU A 34 15.06 -1.25 6.71
N GLU A 35 14.84 0.07 6.60
CA GLU A 35 13.84 0.77 7.42
C GLU A 35 12.41 0.46 6.95
N ILE A 36 12.19 0.34 5.63
CA ILE A 36 10.89 -0.05 5.09
C ILE A 36 10.58 -1.51 5.42
N GLU A 37 11.56 -2.41 5.35
CA GLU A 37 11.40 -3.82 5.70
C GLU A 37 11.03 -3.96 7.18
N ARG A 38 11.75 -3.32 8.10
CA ARG A 38 11.40 -3.32 9.52
C ARG A 38 10.01 -2.77 9.77
N TRP A 39 9.65 -1.66 9.10
CA TRP A 39 8.31 -1.07 9.22
C TRP A 39 7.20 -2.00 8.69
N LEU A 40 7.45 -2.72 7.59
CA LEU A 40 6.53 -3.73 7.05
C LEU A 40 6.38 -4.90 8.02
N ASP A 41 7.48 -5.37 8.61
CA ASP A 41 7.47 -6.47 9.59
C ASP A 41 6.71 -6.08 10.86
N GLU A 42 6.94 -4.88 11.40
CA GLU A 42 6.16 -4.33 12.52
C GLU A 42 4.67 -4.28 12.18
N ARG A 43 4.31 -3.86 10.96
CA ARG A 43 2.91 -3.86 10.52
C ARG A 43 2.35 -5.24 10.27
N GLN A 44 3.16 -6.20 9.85
CA GLN A 44 2.73 -7.58 9.67
C GLN A 44 2.50 -8.25 11.04
N GLN A 45 3.34 -7.96 12.03
CA GLN A 45 3.18 -8.42 13.41
C GLN A 45 1.96 -7.78 14.09
N ASN A 46 1.75 -6.48 13.90
CA ASN A 46 0.57 -5.77 14.40
C ASN A 46 -0.70 -6.09 13.60
N GLY A 47 -0.53 -6.51 12.35
CA GLY A 47 -1.57 -6.82 11.37
C GLY A 47 -1.87 -8.31 11.29
N THR A 48 -2.00 -9.01 12.43
CA THR A 48 -2.67 -10.32 12.49
C THR A 48 -4.18 -10.17 12.39
N THR A 49 -4.65 -9.41 11.40
CA THR A 49 -6.06 -9.40 11.03
C THR A 49 -6.09 -9.49 9.52
N GLU A 50 -6.40 -10.69 9.04
CA GLU A 50 -6.89 -10.92 7.69
C GLU A 50 -7.74 -9.73 7.25
N PHE A 51 -7.54 -9.26 6.02
CA PHE A 51 -8.26 -8.14 5.42
C PHE A 51 -9.74 -8.10 5.87
N ALA A 52 -10.05 -7.27 6.88
CA ALA A 52 -11.37 -7.21 7.52
C ALA A 52 -12.44 -6.53 6.64
N GLY A 53 -12.05 -6.14 5.42
CA GLY A 53 -13.01 -5.77 4.39
C GLY A 53 -13.74 -7.00 3.90
N LYS A 54 -15.06 -6.90 3.73
CA LYS A 54 -15.86 -7.93 3.04
C LYS A 54 -15.25 -8.14 1.66
N LYS A 55 -14.44 -9.19 1.48
CA LYS A 55 -13.97 -9.58 0.15
C LYS A 55 -15.23 -9.80 -0.68
N PRO A 56 -15.44 -9.04 -1.78
CA PRO A 56 -16.58 -9.29 -2.64
C PRO A 56 -16.50 -10.76 -3.04
N PRO A 57 -17.55 -11.57 -2.84
CA PRO A 57 -17.50 -12.98 -3.19
C PRO A 57 -17.11 -13.10 -4.66
N LEU A 58 -15.90 -13.61 -4.91
CA LEU A 58 -15.35 -13.72 -6.27
C LEU A 58 -16.26 -14.62 -7.13
N GLU A 59 -16.86 -15.63 -6.51
CA GLU A 59 -17.83 -16.54 -7.12
C GLU A 59 -19.12 -15.86 -7.58
N GLN A 60 -19.49 -14.72 -6.99
CA GLN A 60 -20.68 -13.95 -7.38
C GLN A 60 -20.39 -12.92 -8.47
N ARG A 61 -19.15 -12.82 -8.96
CA ARG A 61 -18.80 -11.89 -10.04
C ARG A 61 -19.33 -12.43 -11.37
N VAL A 62 -20.53 -12.00 -11.72
CA VAL A 62 -21.07 -12.21 -13.06
C VAL A 62 -20.35 -11.25 -14.02
N PHE A 63 -19.59 -11.80 -14.97
CA PHE A 63 -19.03 -10.99 -16.06
C PHE A 63 -20.21 -10.48 -16.90
N ARG A 64 -20.28 -9.16 -17.12
CA ARG A 64 -21.24 -8.62 -18.10
C ARG A 64 -20.88 -9.22 -19.46
N ARG A 65 -21.87 -9.77 -20.16
CA ARG A 65 -21.69 -10.13 -21.58
C ARG A 65 -21.28 -8.86 -22.30
N VAL A 66 -20.04 -8.78 -22.77
CA VAL A 66 -19.64 -7.76 -23.72
C VAL A 66 -20.49 -8.05 -24.96
N GLY A 67 -21.45 -7.18 -25.26
CA GLY A 67 -22.27 -7.35 -26.46
C GLY A 67 -21.34 -7.50 -27.66
N ASN A 68 -21.62 -8.47 -28.53
CA ASN A 68 -20.87 -8.63 -29.77
C ASN A 68 -20.90 -7.28 -30.49
N ALA A 69 -19.74 -6.64 -30.59
CA ALA A 69 -19.54 -5.56 -31.53
C ALA A 69 -19.60 -6.21 -32.91
N ALA A 70 -20.75 -6.05 -33.56
CA ALA A 70 -20.99 -6.36 -34.96
C ALA A 70 -21.38 -5.06 -35.65
#